data_AF-A0A2E9XKK9-F1
#
_entry.id   AF-A0A2E9XKK9-F1
#
_cell.length_a   1.000
_cell.length_b   1.000
_cell.length_c   1.000
_cell.angle_alpha   90.00
_cell.angle_beta   90.00
_cell.angle_gamma   90.00
#
_symmetry.space_group_name_H-M   'P 1'
#
loop_
_entity.id
_entity.type
_entity.pdbx_description
1 polymer ?
#
loop_
_entity_poly.entity_id
_entity_poly.type
_entity_poly.pdbx_seq_one_letter_code
_entity_poly.pdbx_strand_id
1 'polypeptide(L)'
;MEETFYWHDYETTGVNPAIDRPCQFAGLRTDWELNVIGEPLVIYCKPQDDILPSPIACMLTGITPQQASIKGCHEPQFIAKIYSELAMARTCGVGYNSIKFDDEVTRHLLYRNFFDPYQREWQCGNSRWDIINLMRFMRAIRPDGVDWPDYVSGLPSFRLQDLTAMNGIEHDQAHDALADVKATIDLARLVKKKQPQLFAYALRCRKKLFVSRFLNVKSGGIFLHSSSRLSPKNHYTALMMPLLVHPINQNAIICADLSRDPSIFKHTSEELHHKIFMGNEALKENNDVPSLLTVHLNRCPIVATPKLVDSKIAQKLNINLDKCRANWHALKTMGLKDQLHRLYLGKEYPRKNFVEQQLYDGFAPNSDKLNFEAIRSDAENFIAPATVNFSDPRYKQLMINYRARFFPTSLSSDERSIWLDDCSFRLTSKDSNYLTIQQFNSEIIELSNAKNCSEQQARLLCDLTDWGKKVATKYNLPT
;
A
#
# COMPACT_ATOMS: atom_id res chain seq x y z
N MET A 1 -21.25 -2.55 -21.26
CA MET A 1 -21.08 -2.42 -19.80
C MET A 1 -20.52 -1.03 -19.50
N GLU A 2 -21.11 -0.34 -18.53
CA GLU A 2 -20.69 0.99 -18.08
C GLU A 2 -19.45 0.91 -17.16
N GLU A 3 -18.75 2.03 -16.93
CA GLU A 3 -17.64 2.07 -15.96
C GLU A 3 -18.21 2.03 -14.54
N THR A 4 -17.61 1.21 -13.65
CA THR A 4 -18.01 1.11 -12.24
C THR A 4 -16.83 1.39 -11.32
N PHE A 5 -17.12 1.80 -10.08
CA PHE A 5 -16.14 1.78 -9.00
C PHE A 5 -16.34 0.52 -8.17
N TYR A 6 -15.23 -0.07 -7.73
CA TYR A 6 -15.25 -1.11 -6.72
C TYR A 6 -14.45 -0.63 -5.51
N TRP A 7 -15.16 -0.24 -4.47
CA TRP A 7 -14.62 0.31 -3.24
C TRP A 7 -14.22 -0.85 -2.34
N HIS A 8 -13.02 -0.84 -1.77
CA HIS A 8 -12.57 -1.94 -0.94
C HIS A 8 -11.61 -1.51 0.16
N ASP A 9 -11.56 -2.34 1.19
CA ASP A 9 -10.69 -2.19 2.36
C ASP A 9 -10.37 -3.58 2.96
N TYR A 10 -9.19 -3.71 3.57
CA TYR A 10 -8.77 -4.91 4.28
C TYR A 10 -8.47 -4.60 5.74
N GLU A 11 -8.96 -5.48 6.62
CA GLU A 11 -8.33 -5.69 7.91
C GLU A 11 -7.26 -6.75 7.80
N THR A 12 -6.11 -6.50 8.42
CA THR A 12 -4.91 -7.35 8.30
C THR A 12 -4.29 -7.65 9.65
N THR A 13 -3.49 -8.71 9.70
CA THR A 13 -2.77 -9.13 10.90
C THR A 13 -1.51 -8.32 11.17
N GLY A 14 -1.25 -7.25 10.41
CA GLY A 14 -0.04 -6.43 10.52
C GLY A 14 0.15 -5.49 9.33
N VAL A 15 1.20 -4.68 9.37
CA VAL A 15 1.40 -3.54 8.45
C VAL A 15 2.28 -3.84 7.23
N ASN A 16 2.81 -5.06 7.09
CA ASN A 16 3.67 -5.47 5.99
C ASN A 16 2.92 -6.42 5.03
N PRO A 17 2.46 -5.93 3.86
CA PRO A 17 1.66 -6.73 2.92
C PRO A 17 2.34 -8.00 2.38
N ALA A 18 3.68 -8.06 2.42
CA ALA A 18 4.44 -9.22 1.96
C ALA A 18 4.50 -10.35 2.99
N ILE A 19 4.36 -10.01 4.27
CA ILE A 19 4.54 -10.90 5.42
C ILE A 19 3.17 -11.19 6.05
N ASP A 20 2.50 -10.13 6.48
CA ASP A 20 1.24 -10.18 7.20
C ASP A 20 0.09 -10.64 6.29
N ARG A 21 -0.99 -11.10 6.92
CA ARG A 21 -2.09 -11.77 6.26
C ARG A 21 -3.37 -10.94 6.37
N PRO A 22 -4.25 -10.97 5.35
CA PRO A 22 -5.59 -10.43 5.54
C PRO A 22 -6.32 -11.25 6.61
N CYS A 23 -7.16 -10.61 7.41
CA CYS A 23 -8.11 -11.27 8.29
C CYS A 23 -9.56 -11.04 7.82
N GLN A 24 -9.87 -9.87 7.26
CA GLN A 24 -11.17 -9.52 6.68
C GLN A 24 -10.95 -8.73 5.38
N PHE A 25 -11.92 -8.85 4.48
CA PHE A 25 -12.07 -7.98 3.33
C PHE A 25 -13.51 -7.51 3.24
N ALA A 26 -13.70 -6.24 2.93
CA ALA A 26 -14.97 -5.71 2.49
C ALA A 26 -14.82 -5.07 1.11
N GLY A 27 -15.83 -5.23 0.27
CA GLY A 27 -15.92 -4.51 -0.98
C GLY A 27 -17.37 -4.19 -1.34
N LEU A 28 -17.57 -3.05 -2.00
CA LEU A 28 -18.87 -2.58 -2.45
C LEU A 28 -18.75 -1.93 -3.82
N ARG A 29 -19.63 -2.31 -4.74
CA ARG A 29 -19.66 -1.75 -6.10
C ARG A 29 -20.58 -0.55 -6.16
N THR A 30 -20.19 0.46 -6.95
CA THR A 30 -21.07 1.57 -7.31
C THR A 30 -21.02 1.85 -8.81
N ASP A 31 -22.06 2.49 -9.33
CA ASP A 31 -21.98 3.14 -10.64
C ASP A 31 -21.01 4.35 -10.59
N TRP A 32 -20.85 5.02 -11.74
CA TRP A 32 -20.01 6.21 -11.85
C TRP A 32 -20.58 7.43 -11.09
N GLU A 33 -21.88 7.39 -10.76
CA GLU A 33 -22.59 8.37 -9.94
C GLU A 33 -22.53 8.10 -8.43
N LEU A 34 -21.79 7.05 -8.05
CA LEU A 34 -21.60 6.62 -6.66
C LEU A 34 -22.88 6.01 -6.05
N ASN A 35 -23.84 5.54 -6.86
CA ASN A 35 -24.98 4.76 -6.38
C ASN A 35 -24.57 3.30 -6.22
N VAL A 36 -24.98 2.67 -5.12
CA VAL A 36 -24.62 1.28 -4.82
C VAL A 36 -25.22 0.32 -5.85
N ILE A 37 -24.42 -0.66 -6.28
CA ILE A 37 -24.83 -1.75 -7.17
C ILE A 37 -24.62 -3.08 -6.44
N GLY A 38 -25.70 -3.84 -6.29
CA GLY A 38 -25.66 -5.16 -5.66
C GLY A 38 -25.34 -5.10 -4.17
N GLU A 39 -24.98 -6.27 -3.63
CA GLU A 39 -24.67 -6.45 -2.21
C GLU A 39 -23.16 -6.32 -1.95
N PRO A 40 -22.75 -5.89 -0.75
CA PRO A 40 -21.34 -5.88 -0.36
C PRO A 40 -20.77 -7.31 -0.27
N LEU A 41 -19.52 -7.48 -0.68
CA LEU A 41 -18.73 -8.66 -0.38
C LEU A 41 -18.01 -8.46 0.95
N VAL A 42 -18.44 -9.14 2.01
CA VAL A 42 -17.74 -9.17 3.31
C VAL A 42 -17.32 -10.59 3.63
N ILE A 43 -16.02 -10.85 3.69
CA ILE A 43 -15.46 -12.19 3.89
C ILE A 43 -14.27 -12.14 4.83
N TYR A 44 -14.06 -13.23 5.58
CA TYR A 44 -12.88 -13.42 6.42
C TYR A 44 -11.89 -14.38 5.75
N CYS A 45 -10.60 -14.19 6.02
CA CYS A 45 -9.54 -15.10 5.62
C CYS A 45 -9.06 -15.88 6.84
N LYS A 46 -9.06 -17.21 6.72
CA LYS A 46 -8.54 -18.09 7.76
C LYS A 46 -7.02 -17.90 7.89
N PRO A 47 -6.50 -17.59 9.10
CA PRO A 47 -5.07 -17.38 9.30
C PRO A 47 -4.29 -18.68 9.08
N GLN A 48 -3.04 -18.56 8.63
CA GLN A 48 -2.13 -19.69 8.53
C GLN A 48 -1.26 -19.78 9.79
N ASP A 49 -1.13 -20.97 10.35
CA ASP A 49 -0.47 -21.18 11.64
C ASP A 49 1.06 -20.95 11.57
N ASP A 50 1.66 -20.86 10.37
CA ASP A 50 3.09 -20.63 10.18
C ASP A 50 3.52 -19.16 10.32
N ILE A 51 2.57 -18.26 10.59
CA ILE A 51 2.79 -16.81 10.74
C ILE A 51 1.93 -16.31 11.91
N LEU A 52 2.56 -15.64 12.87
CA LEU A 52 1.85 -15.06 14.01
C LEU A 52 1.29 -13.68 13.65
N PRO A 53 0.04 -13.37 14.03
CA PRO A 53 -0.51 -12.04 13.84
C PRO A 53 0.12 -11.05 14.82
N SER A 54 0.27 -9.79 14.42
CA SER A 54 0.69 -8.72 15.33
C SER A 54 -0.39 -8.46 16.39
N PRO A 55 -0.05 -8.57 17.70
CA PRO A 55 -0.97 -8.26 18.78
C PRO A 55 -1.58 -6.87 18.70
N ILE A 56 -0.78 -5.83 18.39
CA ILE A 56 -1.33 -4.47 18.23
C ILE A 56 -2.28 -4.37 17.03
N ALA A 57 -2.02 -5.08 15.93
CA ALA A 57 -2.95 -5.09 14.79
C ALA A 57 -4.30 -5.73 15.18
N CYS A 58 -4.28 -6.89 15.82
CA CYS A 58 -5.51 -7.53 16.31
C CYS A 58 -6.28 -6.63 17.30
N MET A 59 -5.57 -5.86 18.13
CA MET A 59 -6.18 -4.88 19.05
C MET A 59 -6.86 -3.72 18.33
N LEU A 60 -6.30 -3.26 17.21
CA LEU A 60 -6.86 -2.17 16.40
C LEU A 60 -8.09 -2.65 15.62
N THR A 61 -8.01 -3.82 14.99
CA THR A 61 -9.10 -4.38 14.18
C THR A 61 -10.19 -5.03 15.03
N GLY A 62 -9.86 -5.43 16.26
CA GLY A 62 -10.75 -6.23 17.11
C GLY A 62 -10.96 -7.67 16.63
N ILE A 63 -10.23 -8.12 15.60
CA ILE A 63 -10.37 -9.44 14.99
C ILE A 63 -9.31 -10.40 15.53
N THR A 64 -9.73 -11.46 16.21
CA THR A 64 -8.81 -12.51 16.68
C THR A 64 -8.54 -13.56 15.59
N PRO A 65 -7.37 -14.23 15.61
CA PRO A 65 -7.13 -15.33 14.68
C PRO A 65 -8.13 -16.48 14.85
N GLN A 66 -8.68 -16.68 16.06
CA GLN A 66 -9.78 -17.63 16.31
C GLN A 66 -11.05 -17.23 15.56
N GLN A 67 -11.47 -15.97 15.66
CA GLN A 67 -12.64 -15.46 14.94
C GLN A 67 -12.46 -15.58 13.43
N ALA A 68 -11.32 -15.14 12.91
CA ALA A 68 -10.98 -15.26 11.49
C ALA A 68 -10.91 -16.74 11.05
N SER A 69 -10.44 -17.64 11.91
CA SER A 69 -10.42 -19.09 11.63
C SER A 69 -11.80 -19.73 11.60
N ILE A 70 -12.76 -19.25 12.40
CA ILE A 70 -14.13 -19.77 12.45
C ILE A 70 -14.96 -19.23 11.28
N LYS A 71 -14.87 -17.92 11.02
CA LYS A 71 -15.67 -17.25 9.99
C LYS A 71 -15.07 -17.35 8.58
N GLY A 72 -13.75 -17.54 8.50
CA GLY A 72 -13.00 -17.36 7.27
C GLY A 72 -12.90 -18.59 6.38
N CYS A 73 -12.68 -18.33 5.10
CA CYS A 73 -12.30 -19.33 4.11
C CYS A 73 -10.78 -19.36 3.93
N HIS A 74 -10.25 -20.40 3.29
CA HIS A 74 -8.82 -20.47 3.01
C HIS A 74 -8.39 -19.38 2.02
N GLU A 75 -7.14 -18.92 2.13
CA GLU A 75 -6.58 -17.84 1.29
C GLU A 75 -6.87 -17.99 -0.22
N PRO A 76 -6.81 -19.18 -0.85
CA PRO A 76 -7.11 -19.33 -2.27
C PRO A 76 -8.57 -19.00 -2.61
N GLN A 77 -9.52 -19.41 -1.78
CA GLN A 77 -10.94 -19.10 -1.94
C GLN A 77 -11.22 -17.63 -1.67
N PHE A 78 -10.56 -17.08 -0.66
CA PHE A 78 -10.66 -15.67 -0.27
C PHE A 78 -10.23 -14.75 -1.42
N ILE A 79 -9.03 -14.96 -1.96
CA ILE A 79 -8.52 -14.12 -3.06
C ILE A 79 -9.27 -14.35 -4.37
N ALA A 80 -9.77 -15.56 -4.63
CA ALA A 80 -10.57 -15.82 -5.83
C ALA A 80 -11.84 -14.95 -5.87
N LYS A 81 -12.56 -14.83 -4.74
CA LYS A 81 -13.75 -13.96 -4.60
C LYS A 81 -13.41 -12.48 -4.77
N ILE A 82 -12.28 -12.04 -4.23
CA ILE A 82 -11.82 -10.65 -4.38
C ILE A 82 -11.42 -10.36 -5.82
N TYR A 83 -10.70 -11.30 -6.45
CA TYR A 83 -10.27 -11.19 -7.84
C TYR A 83 -11.47 -11.12 -8.79
N SER A 84 -12.52 -11.93 -8.60
CA SER A 84 -13.71 -11.88 -9.46
C SER A 84 -14.38 -10.51 -9.48
N GLU A 85 -14.38 -9.81 -8.34
CA GLU A 85 -14.92 -8.46 -8.24
C GLU A 85 -13.99 -7.42 -8.87
N LEU A 86 -12.71 -7.42 -8.48
CA LEU A 86 -11.75 -6.41 -8.93
C LEU A 86 -11.35 -6.56 -10.42
N ALA A 87 -11.43 -7.77 -10.97
CA ALA A 87 -11.09 -8.06 -12.36
C ALA A 87 -12.26 -7.90 -13.33
N MET A 88 -13.49 -7.65 -12.84
CA MET A 88 -14.64 -7.36 -13.70
C MET A 88 -14.30 -6.21 -14.66
N ALA A 89 -14.65 -6.35 -15.94
CA ALA A 89 -14.29 -5.38 -16.98
C ALA A 89 -14.80 -3.97 -16.66
N ARG A 90 -14.00 -2.95 -17.01
CA ARG A 90 -14.28 -1.53 -16.78
C ARG A 90 -14.48 -1.17 -15.29
N THR A 91 -13.81 -1.89 -14.39
CA THR A 91 -13.79 -1.58 -12.96
C THR A 91 -12.66 -0.63 -12.60
N CYS A 92 -12.96 0.42 -11.85
CA CYS A 92 -11.97 1.22 -11.14
C CYS A 92 -11.92 0.76 -9.67
N GLY A 93 -10.88 0.05 -9.26
CA GLY A 93 -10.67 -0.30 -7.85
C GLY A 93 -10.30 0.94 -7.04
N VAL A 94 -11.00 1.22 -5.95
CA VAL A 94 -10.81 2.43 -5.14
C VAL A 94 -10.81 2.09 -3.65
N GLY A 95 -10.05 2.85 -2.87
CA GLY A 95 -10.14 2.81 -1.41
C GLY A 95 -9.56 4.09 -0.81
N TYR A 96 -9.28 4.04 0.49
CA TYR A 96 -8.67 5.13 1.24
C TYR A 96 -7.24 4.75 1.66
N ASN A 97 -6.22 5.34 1.02
CA ASN A 97 -4.82 4.91 1.14
C ASN A 97 -4.51 3.53 0.54
N SER A 98 -5.43 2.98 -0.26
CA SER A 98 -5.37 1.62 -0.80
C SER A 98 -4.18 1.34 -1.71
N ILE A 99 -3.76 2.32 -2.52
CA ILE A 99 -2.63 2.15 -3.45
C ILE A 99 -1.32 1.82 -2.74
N LYS A 100 -1.17 2.24 -1.48
CA LYS A 100 0.04 2.00 -0.70
C LYS A 100 -0.04 0.77 0.19
N PHE A 101 -1.24 0.25 0.42
CA PHE A 101 -1.46 -0.82 1.38
C PHE A 101 -2.34 -1.93 0.80
N ASP A 102 -3.65 -1.74 0.70
CA ASP A 102 -4.63 -2.74 0.25
C ASP A 102 -4.33 -3.34 -1.14
N ASP A 103 -3.86 -2.51 -2.06
CA ASP A 103 -3.42 -2.95 -3.37
C ASP A 103 -2.16 -3.83 -3.30
N GLU A 104 -1.26 -3.54 -2.36
CA GLU A 104 -0.07 -4.36 -2.11
C GLU A 104 -0.46 -5.69 -1.44
N VAL A 105 -1.42 -5.66 -0.51
CA VAL A 105 -2.01 -6.88 0.09
C VAL A 105 -2.63 -7.74 -1.01
N THR A 106 -3.45 -7.13 -1.88
CA THR A 106 -4.07 -7.80 -3.03
C THR A 106 -3.01 -8.39 -3.96
N ARG A 107 -1.95 -7.64 -4.32
CA ARG A 107 -0.88 -8.14 -5.19
C ARG A 107 -0.15 -9.34 -4.59
N HIS A 108 0.20 -9.29 -3.31
CA HIS A 108 0.86 -10.40 -2.64
C HIS A 108 -0.07 -11.61 -2.46
N LEU A 109 -1.37 -11.41 -2.22
CA LEU A 109 -2.35 -12.49 -2.22
C LEU A 109 -2.47 -13.15 -3.60
N LEU A 110 -2.61 -12.37 -4.66
CA LEU A 110 -2.66 -12.88 -6.03
C LEU A 110 -1.38 -13.66 -6.36
N TYR A 111 -0.22 -13.10 -6.02
CA TYR A 111 1.08 -13.74 -6.21
C TYR A 111 1.17 -15.10 -5.52
N ARG A 112 0.86 -15.18 -4.22
CA ARG A 112 0.92 -16.42 -3.44
C ARG A 112 -0.05 -17.51 -3.89
N ASN A 113 -1.12 -17.11 -4.59
CA ASN A 113 -2.20 -18.00 -5.02
C ASN A 113 -2.25 -18.13 -6.55
N PHE A 114 -1.14 -17.87 -7.24
CA PHE A 114 -0.98 -18.11 -8.69
C PHE A 114 -2.00 -17.37 -9.56
N PHE A 115 -2.30 -16.12 -9.23
CA PHE A 115 -2.94 -15.16 -10.12
C PHE A 115 -1.89 -14.18 -10.66
N ASP A 116 -2.18 -13.52 -11.80
CA ASP A 116 -1.38 -12.36 -12.21
C ASP A 116 -1.63 -11.19 -11.24
N PRO A 117 -0.60 -10.67 -10.55
CA PRO A 117 -0.80 -9.64 -9.52
C PRO A 117 -1.27 -8.29 -10.05
N TYR A 118 -1.17 -8.05 -11.37
CA TYR A 118 -1.30 -6.72 -11.96
C TYR A 118 -2.42 -6.61 -12.99
N GLN A 119 -2.84 -7.70 -13.64
CA GLN A 119 -3.82 -7.68 -14.72
C GLN A 119 -5.14 -6.97 -14.36
N ARG A 120 -5.66 -7.24 -13.16
CA ARG A 120 -6.88 -6.58 -12.64
C ARG A 120 -6.81 -5.05 -12.63
N GLU A 121 -5.59 -4.48 -12.63
CA GLU A 121 -5.34 -3.05 -12.49
C GLU A 121 -5.45 -2.27 -13.82
N TRP A 122 -5.49 -2.95 -14.97
CA TRP A 122 -5.42 -2.29 -16.29
C TRP A 122 -6.12 -3.04 -17.43
N GLN A 123 -6.26 -4.35 -17.35
CA GLN A 123 -6.86 -5.15 -18.42
C GLN A 123 -8.36 -4.86 -18.53
N CYS A 124 -8.94 -5.05 -19.72
CA CYS A 124 -10.38 -4.87 -19.97
C CYS A 124 -10.92 -3.47 -19.61
N GLY A 125 -10.08 -2.44 -19.70
CA GLY A 125 -10.45 -1.07 -19.36
C GLY A 125 -10.42 -0.76 -17.86
N ASN A 126 -9.91 -1.67 -17.03
CA ASN A 126 -9.81 -1.46 -15.60
C ASN A 126 -8.82 -0.35 -15.24
N SER A 127 -8.96 0.17 -14.03
CA SER A 127 -8.03 1.12 -13.44
C SER A 127 -8.05 1.04 -11.92
N ARG A 128 -7.21 1.84 -11.26
CA ARG A 128 -7.22 2.01 -9.82
C ARG A 128 -7.27 3.48 -9.46
N TRP A 129 -7.71 3.79 -8.25
CA TRP A 129 -7.74 5.14 -7.70
C TRP A 129 -7.66 5.10 -6.17
N ASP A 130 -7.35 6.23 -5.56
CA ASP A 130 -7.23 6.36 -4.11
C ASP A 130 -7.62 7.79 -3.72
N ILE A 131 -8.64 7.92 -2.87
CA ILE A 131 -9.21 9.22 -2.57
C ILE A 131 -8.43 9.99 -1.50
N ILE A 132 -7.47 9.40 -0.79
CA ILE A 132 -6.69 10.13 0.23
C ILE A 132 -5.93 11.31 -0.37
N ASN A 133 -5.39 11.15 -1.59
CA ASN A 133 -4.69 12.24 -2.27
C ASN A 133 -5.68 13.28 -2.81
N LEU A 134 -6.89 12.86 -3.21
CA LEU A 134 -7.98 13.79 -3.53
C LEU A 134 -8.28 14.70 -2.33
N MET A 135 -8.39 14.12 -1.12
CA MET A 135 -8.60 14.90 0.11
C MET A 135 -7.46 15.90 0.36
N ARG A 136 -6.20 15.45 0.24
CA ARG A 136 -5.01 16.33 0.38
C ARG A 136 -5.05 17.49 -0.61
N PHE A 137 -5.33 17.20 -1.87
CA PHE A 137 -5.36 18.19 -2.94
C PHE A 137 -6.51 19.18 -2.78
N MET A 138 -7.70 18.70 -2.42
CA MET A 138 -8.86 19.54 -2.14
C MET A 138 -8.57 20.49 -0.98
N ARG A 139 -8.10 19.96 0.16
CA ARG A 139 -7.74 20.77 1.33
C ARG A 139 -6.74 21.86 0.98
N ALA A 140 -5.73 21.55 0.17
CA ALA A 140 -4.70 22.50 -0.22
C ALA A 140 -5.27 23.62 -1.12
N ILE A 141 -6.05 23.27 -2.15
CA ILE A 141 -6.34 24.17 -3.29
C ILE A 141 -7.77 24.72 -3.31
N ARG A 142 -8.76 23.92 -2.89
CA ARG A 142 -10.19 24.27 -2.88
C ARG A 142 -10.85 23.65 -1.64
N PRO A 143 -10.57 24.17 -0.43
CA PRO A 143 -11.04 23.57 0.81
C PRO A 143 -12.56 23.68 1.00
N ASP A 144 -13.21 24.62 0.33
CA ASP A 144 -14.62 24.96 0.54
C ASP A 144 -15.56 23.76 0.31
N GLY A 145 -16.49 23.58 1.23
CA GLY A 145 -17.53 22.54 1.17
C GLY A 145 -17.23 21.25 1.93
N VAL A 146 -16.03 21.12 2.51
CA VAL A 146 -15.63 20.07 3.47
C VAL A 146 -15.07 20.74 4.71
N ASP A 147 -15.44 20.25 5.87
CA ASP A 147 -14.90 20.67 7.16
C ASP A 147 -13.64 19.85 7.48
N TRP A 148 -12.55 20.53 7.84
CA TRP A 148 -11.22 19.92 7.88
C TRP A 148 -10.72 19.75 9.32
N PRO A 149 -10.45 18.52 9.78
CA PRO A 149 -9.88 18.29 11.10
C PRO A 149 -8.39 18.61 11.13
N ASP A 150 -7.94 19.16 12.25
CA ASP A 150 -6.53 19.35 12.59
C ASP A 150 -6.16 18.52 13.81
N TYR A 151 -4.92 18.05 13.85
CA TYR A 151 -4.34 17.52 15.08
C TYR A 151 -4.18 18.64 16.10
N VAL A 152 -4.00 18.28 17.38
CA VAL A 152 -3.71 19.24 18.48
C VAL A 152 -2.50 20.14 18.17
N SER A 153 -1.55 19.65 17.37
CA SER A 153 -0.39 20.41 16.91
C SER A 153 -0.71 21.49 15.84
N GLY A 154 -1.96 21.59 15.37
CA GLY A 154 -2.37 22.45 14.27
C GLY A 154 -2.02 21.91 12.88
N LEU A 155 -1.49 20.68 12.78
CA LEU A 155 -1.19 20.04 11.50
C LEU A 155 -2.43 19.34 10.92
N PRO A 156 -2.55 19.28 9.59
CA PRO A 156 -3.71 18.70 8.93
C PRO A 156 -3.87 17.20 9.19
N SER A 157 -5.03 16.79 9.73
CA SER A 157 -5.42 15.38 9.77
C SER A 157 -6.11 14.93 8.47
N PHE A 158 -5.82 13.69 8.10
CA PHE A 158 -6.46 12.95 7.00
C PHE A 158 -6.76 11.52 7.46
N ARG A 159 -7.01 11.28 8.74
CA ARG A 159 -7.57 10.00 9.18
C ARG A 159 -9.03 9.96 8.75
N LEU A 160 -9.50 8.81 8.26
CA LEU A 160 -10.86 8.68 7.75
C LEU A 160 -11.89 8.96 8.86
N GLN A 161 -11.68 8.43 10.06
CA GLN A 161 -12.47 8.70 11.25
C GLN A 161 -12.57 10.20 11.61
N ASP A 162 -11.46 10.95 11.55
CA ASP A 162 -11.46 12.38 11.87
C ASP A 162 -12.26 13.18 10.83
N LEU A 163 -12.11 12.83 9.54
CA LEU A 163 -12.80 13.50 8.44
C LEU A 163 -14.31 13.20 8.46
N THR A 164 -14.69 11.95 8.67
CA THR A 164 -16.09 11.54 8.73
C THR A 164 -16.82 12.19 9.91
N ALA A 165 -16.22 12.14 11.11
CA ALA A 165 -16.76 12.80 12.29
C ALA A 165 -16.95 14.31 12.09
N MET A 166 -15.95 15.00 11.52
CA MET A 166 -16.01 16.44 11.27
C MET A 166 -17.08 16.84 10.24
N ASN A 167 -17.44 15.95 9.31
CA ASN A 167 -18.38 16.23 8.23
C ASN A 167 -19.77 15.59 8.43
N GLY A 168 -20.06 15.07 9.63
CA GLY A 168 -21.35 14.45 9.94
C GLY A 168 -21.65 13.20 9.11
N ILE A 169 -20.60 12.46 8.70
CA ILE A 169 -20.72 11.18 8.01
C ILE A 169 -20.74 10.08 9.07
N GLU A 170 -21.76 9.23 9.03
CA GLU A 170 -21.86 8.08 9.91
C GLU A 170 -20.69 7.12 9.67
N HIS A 171 -20.02 6.74 10.75
CA HIS A 171 -18.89 5.84 10.74
C HIS A 171 -18.97 4.92 11.95
N ASP A 172 -19.94 4.01 11.89
CA ASP A 172 -20.14 2.98 12.90
C ASP A 172 -18.91 2.07 13.00
N GLN A 173 -18.54 1.66 14.23
CA GLN A 173 -17.43 0.74 14.52
C GLN A 173 -16.22 0.92 13.59
N ALA A 174 -15.50 2.04 13.73
CA ALA A 174 -14.23 2.23 13.04
C ALA A 174 -13.34 0.98 13.18
N HIS A 175 -12.69 0.57 12.09
CA HIS A 175 -11.94 -0.69 11.95
C HIS A 175 -12.81 -1.95 11.74
N ASP A 176 -14.03 -1.79 11.21
CA ASP A 176 -14.69 -2.82 10.39
C ASP A 176 -14.56 -2.43 8.91
N ALA A 177 -14.02 -3.34 8.09
CA ALA A 177 -13.73 -3.05 6.69
C ALA A 177 -14.95 -2.53 5.90
N LEU A 178 -16.19 -2.98 6.22
CA LEU A 178 -17.37 -2.51 5.49
C LEU A 178 -17.76 -1.09 5.91
N ALA A 179 -17.62 -0.75 7.19
CA ALA A 179 -17.83 0.61 7.67
C ALA A 179 -16.86 1.59 7.01
N ASP A 180 -15.56 1.24 6.94
CA ASP A 180 -14.54 2.05 6.27
C ASP A 180 -14.81 2.20 4.76
N VAL A 181 -15.29 1.15 4.09
CA VAL A 181 -15.73 1.22 2.68
C VAL A 181 -16.90 2.20 2.50
N LYS A 182 -17.94 2.13 3.35
CA LYS A 182 -19.10 3.03 3.28
C LYS A 182 -18.71 4.48 3.56
N ALA A 183 -17.93 4.71 4.61
CA ALA A 183 -17.36 6.00 4.96
C ALA A 183 -16.56 6.61 3.80
N THR A 184 -15.76 5.78 3.12
CA THR A 184 -14.98 6.20 1.94
C THR A 184 -15.89 6.62 0.78
N ILE A 185 -16.97 5.87 0.51
CA ILE A 185 -17.96 6.21 -0.53
C ILE A 185 -18.67 7.53 -0.18
N ASP A 186 -19.11 7.71 1.05
CA ASP A 186 -19.83 8.92 1.47
C ASP A 186 -18.95 10.16 1.46
N LEU A 187 -17.67 10.01 1.84
CA LEU A 187 -16.70 11.08 1.68
C LEU A 187 -16.49 11.43 0.20
N ALA A 188 -16.40 10.44 -0.69
CA ALA A 188 -16.32 10.67 -2.13
C ALA A 188 -17.58 11.37 -2.68
N ARG A 189 -18.78 11.00 -2.21
CA ARG A 189 -20.06 11.67 -2.55
C ARG A 189 -20.07 13.12 -2.09
N LEU A 190 -19.62 13.40 -0.88
CA LEU A 190 -19.51 14.76 -0.35
C LEU A 190 -18.62 15.62 -1.25
N VAL A 191 -17.42 15.12 -1.59
CA VAL A 191 -16.49 15.84 -2.48
C VAL A 191 -17.07 16.01 -3.88
N LYS A 192 -17.68 14.96 -4.46
CA LYS A 192 -18.31 15.03 -5.79
C LYS A 192 -19.43 16.06 -5.83
N LYS A 193 -20.25 16.16 -4.78
CA LYS A 193 -21.35 17.12 -4.65
C LYS A 193 -20.85 18.56 -4.49
N LYS A 194 -19.83 18.77 -3.66
CA LYS A 194 -19.35 20.11 -3.28
C LYS A 194 -18.32 20.69 -4.27
N GLN A 195 -17.48 19.84 -4.85
CA GLN A 195 -16.41 20.21 -5.77
C GLN A 195 -16.35 19.26 -6.99
N PRO A 196 -17.40 19.20 -7.84
CA PRO A 196 -17.51 18.23 -8.93
C PRO A 196 -16.37 18.30 -9.96
N GLN A 197 -15.91 19.51 -10.29
CA GLN A 197 -14.81 19.71 -11.23
C GLN A 197 -13.47 19.22 -10.66
N LEU A 198 -13.25 19.42 -9.36
CA LEU A 198 -12.04 18.94 -8.67
C LEU A 198 -12.05 17.41 -8.58
N PHE A 199 -13.20 16.82 -8.23
CA PHE A 199 -13.39 15.36 -8.22
C PHE A 199 -13.06 14.76 -9.59
N ALA A 200 -13.66 15.30 -10.67
CA ALA A 200 -13.42 14.85 -12.04
C ALA A 200 -11.94 15.01 -12.45
N TYR A 201 -11.29 16.12 -12.05
CA TYR A 201 -9.88 16.36 -12.32
C TYR A 201 -8.97 15.34 -11.61
N ALA A 202 -9.19 15.11 -10.31
CA ALA A 202 -8.42 14.16 -9.52
C ALA A 202 -8.62 12.73 -10.03
N LEU A 203 -9.85 12.37 -10.42
CA LEU A 203 -10.17 11.08 -11.03
C LEU A 203 -9.45 10.91 -12.38
N ARG A 204 -9.26 11.98 -13.17
CA ARG A 204 -8.46 11.94 -14.40
C ARG A 204 -6.97 11.73 -14.12
N CYS A 205 -6.46 12.17 -12.98
CA CYS A 205 -5.07 11.92 -12.55
C CYS A 205 -4.75 10.44 -12.34
N ARG A 206 -5.75 9.55 -12.29
CA ARG A 206 -5.51 8.09 -12.26
C ARG A 206 -4.88 7.55 -13.55
N LYS A 207 -5.04 8.24 -14.68
CA LYS A 207 -4.57 7.76 -15.98
C LYS A 207 -3.11 8.18 -16.23
N LYS A 208 -2.22 7.20 -16.41
CA LYS A 208 -0.79 7.38 -16.68
C LYS A 208 -0.49 8.40 -17.80
N LEU A 209 -1.25 8.33 -18.90
CA LEU A 209 -1.07 9.24 -20.05
C LEU A 209 -1.41 10.70 -19.73
N PHE A 210 -2.33 10.95 -18.79
CA PHE A 210 -2.65 12.30 -18.37
C PHE A 210 -1.53 12.89 -17.50
N VAL A 211 -1.08 12.13 -16.51
CA VAL A 211 -0.05 12.59 -15.56
C VAL A 211 1.34 12.71 -16.20
N SER A 212 1.67 11.90 -17.21
CA SER A 212 2.97 11.95 -17.89
C SER A 212 3.26 13.29 -18.58
N ARG A 213 2.20 14.06 -18.91
CA ARG A 213 2.33 15.40 -19.51
C ARG A 213 2.99 16.41 -18.56
N PHE A 214 2.74 16.27 -17.25
CA PHE A 214 3.33 17.14 -16.21
C PHE A 214 4.74 16.69 -15.83
N LEU A 215 5.03 15.40 -15.97
CA LEU A 215 6.28 14.77 -15.56
C LEU A 215 7.28 14.63 -16.71
N ASN A 216 7.15 15.48 -17.75
CA ASN A 216 8.02 15.44 -18.91
C ASN A 216 9.39 16.07 -18.61
N VAL A 217 10.37 15.21 -18.36
CA VAL A 217 11.76 15.57 -18.06
C VAL A 217 12.40 16.46 -19.14
N LYS A 218 12.07 16.27 -20.43
CA LYS A 218 12.64 17.10 -21.51
C LYS A 218 12.22 18.57 -21.39
N SER A 219 10.96 18.81 -21.03
CA SER A 219 10.45 20.16 -20.82
C SER A 219 10.93 20.78 -19.50
N GLY A 220 11.13 19.93 -18.49
CA GLY A 220 11.43 20.35 -17.12
C GLY A 220 10.40 21.34 -16.59
N GLY A 221 9.11 21.18 -16.93
CA GLY A 221 8.06 22.13 -16.56
C GLY A 221 7.76 22.12 -15.05
N ILE A 222 7.37 23.28 -14.52
CA ILE A 222 6.85 23.38 -13.14
C ILE A 222 5.45 22.74 -13.10
N PHE A 223 5.21 21.89 -12.11
CA PHE A 223 3.89 21.35 -11.82
C PHE A 223 3.61 21.38 -10.32
N LEU A 224 2.34 21.45 -9.94
CA LEU A 224 1.88 21.31 -8.57
C LEU A 224 1.67 19.83 -8.25
N HIS A 225 2.11 19.37 -7.08
CA HIS A 225 1.95 17.98 -6.65
C HIS A 225 1.50 17.89 -5.19
N SER A 226 0.60 16.95 -4.89
CA SER A 226 0.21 16.61 -3.51
C SER A 226 0.56 15.16 -3.19
N SER A 227 1.22 14.93 -2.05
CA SER A 227 1.71 13.61 -1.62
C SER A 227 2.01 13.58 -0.13
N SER A 228 1.75 12.44 0.52
CA SER A 228 2.09 12.24 1.94
C SER A 228 3.59 12.34 2.26
N ARG A 229 4.47 12.32 1.25
CA ARG A 229 5.92 12.50 1.42
C ARG A 229 6.35 13.97 1.47
N LEU A 230 5.43 14.90 1.21
CA LEU A 230 5.66 16.33 1.32
C LEU A 230 5.30 16.82 2.72
N SER A 231 5.80 17.99 3.10
CA SER A 231 5.62 18.53 4.45
C SER A 231 4.14 18.74 4.81
N PRO A 232 3.67 18.29 5.99
CA PRO A 232 2.34 18.62 6.48
C PRO A 232 2.14 20.12 6.69
N LYS A 233 3.22 20.88 6.97
CA LYS A 233 3.19 22.35 7.11
C LYS A 233 2.76 23.07 5.83
N ASN A 234 2.98 22.43 4.68
CA ASN A 234 2.59 22.96 3.37
C ASN A 234 1.36 22.20 2.83
N HIS A 235 0.52 21.65 3.71
CA HIS A 235 -0.62 20.80 3.37
C HIS A 235 -0.27 19.67 2.37
N TYR A 236 0.88 19.02 2.57
CA TYR A 236 1.36 17.94 1.72
C TYR A 236 1.45 18.30 0.23
N THR A 237 1.72 19.57 -0.09
CA THR A 237 1.66 20.11 -1.45
C THR A 237 2.88 20.98 -1.76
N ALA A 238 3.43 20.85 -2.97
CA ALA A 238 4.61 21.60 -3.41
C ALA A 238 4.60 21.87 -4.92
N LEU A 239 5.31 22.92 -5.34
CA LEU A 239 5.70 23.11 -6.73
C LEU A 239 6.95 22.28 -7.02
N MET A 240 6.88 21.47 -8.06
CA MET A 240 7.87 20.45 -8.38
C MET A 240 8.37 20.60 -9.81
N MET A 241 9.56 20.06 -10.09
CA MET A 241 10.14 19.95 -11.42
C MET A 241 10.62 18.52 -11.69
N PRO A 242 10.30 17.91 -12.84
CA PRO A 242 10.81 16.59 -13.20
C PRO A 242 12.27 16.71 -13.67
N LEU A 243 13.16 15.88 -13.10
CA LEU A 243 14.59 15.93 -13.38
C LEU A 243 15.12 14.71 -14.14
N LEU A 244 14.64 13.51 -13.80
CA LEU A 244 15.17 12.27 -14.37
C LEU A 244 14.10 11.16 -14.39
N VAL A 245 14.04 10.40 -15.49
CA VAL A 245 13.33 9.11 -15.50
C VAL A 245 14.17 8.11 -14.71
N HIS A 246 13.58 7.47 -13.70
CA HIS A 246 14.33 6.57 -12.83
C HIS A 246 15.06 5.49 -13.65
N PRO A 247 16.36 5.21 -13.39
CA PRO A 247 17.17 4.33 -14.24
C PRO A 247 16.60 2.92 -14.42
N ILE A 248 16.02 2.37 -13.36
CA ILE A 248 15.46 1.01 -13.33
C ILE A 248 13.94 0.97 -13.57
N ASN A 249 13.19 1.99 -13.14
CA ASN A 249 11.73 1.95 -13.10
C ASN A 249 11.15 3.03 -14.03
N GLN A 250 10.73 2.63 -15.22
CA GLN A 250 10.17 3.56 -16.22
C GLN A 250 8.86 4.23 -15.80
N ASN A 251 8.17 3.72 -14.76
CA ASN A 251 6.99 4.35 -14.19
C ASN A 251 7.34 5.41 -13.13
N ALA A 252 8.61 5.62 -12.80
CA ALA A 252 9.06 6.49 -11.74
C ALA A 252 9.86 7.67 -12.28
N ILE A 253 9.51 8.89 -11.86
CA ILE A 253 10.18 10.13 -12.24
C ILE A 253 10.72 10.79 -10.99
N ILE A 254 12.02 11.06 -10.97
CA ILE A 254 12.70 11.79 -9.89
C ILE A 254 12.42 13.27 -10.11
N CYS A 255 11.79 13.91 -9.12
CA CYS A 255 11.38 15.29 -9.16
C CYS A 255 12.01 16.07 -7.99
N ALA A 256 12.30 17.35 -8.18
CA ALA A 256 12.75 18.23 -7.12
C ALA A 256 11.62 19.13 -6.63
N ASP A 257 11.53 19.30 -5.31
CA ASP A 257 10.75 20.37 -4.66
C ASP A 257 11.42 21.72 -4.89
N LEU A 258 10.73 22.62 -5.57
CA LEU A 258 11.26 23.93 -5.95
C LEU A 258 11.34 24.90 -4.76
N SER A 259 10.78 24.59 -3.59
CA SER A 259 10.94 25.42 -2.39
C SER A 259 12.34 25.29 -1.75
N ARG A 260 13.08 24.23 -2.11
CA ARG A 260 14.40 23.88 -1.56
C ARG A 260 15.54 24.47 -2.39
N ASP A 261 16.64 24.83 -1.72
CA ASP A 261 17.81 25.39 -2.38
C ASP A 261 18.50 24.32 -3.26
N PRO A 262 18.69 24.57 -4.57
CA PRO A 262 19.38 23.64 -5.46
C PRO A 262 20.91 23.59 -5.26
N SER A 263 21.51 24.48 -4.47
CA SER A 263 22.96 24.57 -4.27
C SER A 263 23.61 23.26 -3.81
N ILE A 264 22.87 22.44 -3.07
CA ILE A 264 23.25 21.08 -2.67
C ILE A 264 23.71 20.19 -3.85
N PHE A 265 23.14 20.33 -5.05
CA PHE A 265 23.54 19.48 -6.17
C PHE A 265 24.95 19.77 -6.69
N LYS A 266 25.62 20.79 -6.15
CA LYS A 266 27.06 21.04 -6.37
C LYS A 266 27.96 20.02 -5.65
N HIS A 267 27.44 19.27 -4.68
CA HIS A 267 28.15 18.19 -3.99
C HIS A 267 28.40 16.97 -4.90
N THR A 268 29.33 16.09 -4.51
CA THR A 268 29.56 14.84 -5.26
C THR A 268 28.39 13.86 -5.13
N SER A 269 28.32 12.83 -5.99
CA SER A 269 27.28 11.79 -5.91
C SER A 269 27.28 11.06 -4.57
N GLU A 270 28.46 10.84 -3.99
CA GLU A 270 28.67 10.12 -2.74
C GLU A 270 28.21 10.97 -1.55
N GLU A 271 28.57 12.26 -1.54
CA GLU A 271 28.11 13.23 -0.54
C GLU A 271 26.58 13.39 -0.60
N LEU A 272 26.00 13.47 -1.80
CA LEU A 272 24.56 13.51 -2.00
C LEU A 272 23.89 12.23 -1.52
N HIS A 273 24.46 11.05 -1.80
CA HIS A 273 23.93 9.79 -1.32
C HIS A 273 23.86 9.76 0.21
N HIS A 274 24.94 10.16 0.88
CA HIS A 274 24.97 10.24 2.34
C HIS A 274 23.92 11.23 2.88
N LYS A 275 23.83 12.44 2.30
CA LYS A 275 22.91 13.49 2.74
C LYS A 275 21.43 13.19 2.46
N ILE A 276 21.12 12.49 1.36
CA ILE A 276 19.75 12.20 0.93
C ILE A 276 19.24 10.87 1.50
N PHE A 277 20.10 9.84 1.60
CA PHE A 277 19.68 8.47 1.92
C PHE A 277 20.22 7.90 3.24
N MET A 278 21.36 8.39 3.75
CA MET A 278 21.98 7.85 4.98
C MET A 278 21.86 8.77 6.19
N GLY A 279 21.22 9.94 6.05
CA GLY A 279 20.95 10.82 7.17
C GLY A 279 19.95 10.21 8.14
N ASN A 280 20.46 9.68 9.25
CA ASN A 280 19.73 9.30 10.47
C ASN A 280 18.80 10.43 10.96
N GLU A 281 17.94 10.09 11.92
CA GLU A 281 16.87 10.87 12.59
C GLU A 281 17.08 12.38 12.83
N ALA A 282 18.30 12.91 12.72
CA ALA A 282 18.68 14.32 12.76
C ALA A 282 18.17 15.18 11.57
N LEU A 283 17.71 14.57 10.47
CA LEU A 283 17.20 15.32 9.31
C LEU A 283 15.78 15.93 9.49
N LYS A 284 15.13 15.72 10.63
CA LYS A 284 13.81 16.33 10.91
C LYS A 284 13.86 17.86 11.00
N GLU A 285 15.04 18.46 11.15
CA GLU A 285 15.21 19.91 11.31
C GLU A 285 16.07 20.59 10.22
N ASN A 286 16.71 19.84 9.32
CA ASN A 286 17.67 20.44 8.40
C ASN A 286 17.00 20.99 7.13
N ASN A 287 16.99 22.32 6.97
CA ASN A 287 16.33 23.03 5.87
C ASN A 287 17.05 22.91 4.51
N ASP A 288 18.29 22.42 4.50
CA ASP A 288 19.23 22.50 3.37
C ASP A 288 19.30 21.23 2.49
N VAL A 289 18.51 20.19 2.80
CA VAL A 289 18.46 18.98 1.96
C VAL A 289 17.46 19.18 0.80
N PRO A 290 17.85 18.90 -0.45
CA PRO A 290 16.94 18.92 -1.58
C PRO A 290 15.92 17.82 -1.34
N SER A 291 14.65 18.20 -1.27
CA SER A 291 13.59 17.20 -1.23
C SER A 291 13.42 16.64 -2.64
N LEU A 292 14.26 15.65 -2.98
CA LEU A 292 14.03 14.78 -4.13
C LEU A 292 12.90 13.82 -3.80
N LEU A 293 11.91 13.78 -4.69
CA LEU A 293 10.76 12.91 -4.58
C LEU A 293 10.60 12.08 -5.85
N THR A 294 10.53 10.76 -5.68
CA THR A 294 10.15 9.85 -6.77
C THR A 294 8.63 9.84 -6.92
N VAL A 295 8.13 10.39 -8.03
CA VAL A 295 6.71 10.39 -8.40
C VAL A 295 6.44 9.21 -9.33
N HIS A 296 5.54 8.31 -8.92
CA HIS A 296 5.21 7.11 -9.67
C HIS A 296 3.93 7.31 -10.51
N LEU A 297 4.08 7.23 -11.83
CA LEU A 297 3.00 7.40 -12.81
C LEU A 297 1.84 6.42 -12.62
N ASN A 298 2.12 5.21 -12.11
CA ASN A 298 1.15 4.12 -11.91
C ASN A 298 0.56 4.05 -10.49
N ARG A 299 0.79 5.09 -9.66
CA ARG A 299 0.27 5.21 -8.29
C ARG A 299 -0.65 6.44 -8.13
N CYS A 300 -1.38 6.77 -9.20
CA CYS A 300 -2.38 7.85 -9.24
C CYS A 300 -1.90 9.17 -8.62
N PRO A 301 -0.72 9.70 -9.03
CA PRO A 301 -0.20 10.93 -8.45
C PRO A 301 -1.09 12.11 -8.85
N ILE A 302 -1.52 12.92 -7.89
CA ILE A 302 -2.24 14.15 -8.22
C ILE A 302 -1.22 15.20 -8.64
N VAL A 303 -1.36 15.63 -9.90
CA VAL A 303 -0.54 16.66 -10.53
C VAL A 303 -1.44 17.74 -11.11
N ALA A 304 -1.02 18.99 -11.02
CA ALA A 304 -1.78 20.10 -11.55
C ALA A 304 -0.91 21.24 -12.10
N THR A 305 -1.55 22.16 -12.82
CA THR A 305 -0.89 23.35 -13.33
C THR A 305 -0.45 24.26 -12.17
N PRO A 306 0.76 24.86 -12.23
CA PRO A 306 1.19 25.81 -11.21
C PRO A 306 0.30 27.06 -11.15
N LYS A 307 -0.48 27.35 -12.21
CA LYS A 307 -1.43 28.47 -12.25
C LYS A 307 -2.53 28.38 -11.19
N LEU A 308 -2.74 27.22 -10.58
CA LEU A 308 -3.67 27.10 -9.45
C LEU A 308 -3.16 27.79 -8.20
N VAL A 309 -1.85 28.01 -8.07
CA VAL A 309 -1.25 28.66 -6.90
C VAL A 309 -1.22 30.18 -7.12
N ASP A 310 -2.31 30.85 -6.76
CA ASP A 310 -2.36 32.31 -6.65
C ASP A 310 -1.69 32.80 -5.35
N SER A 311 -1.68 34.11 -5.10
CA SER A 311 -1.05 34.69 -3.90
C SER A 311 -1.67 34.18 -2.59
N LYS A 312 -2.99 33.96 -2.55
CA LYS A 312 -3.70 33.47 -1.37
C LYS A 312 -3.33 32.02 -1.07
N ILE A 313 -3.29 31.17 -2.10
CA ILE A 313 -2.88 29.77 -1.96
C ILE A 313 -1.39 29.67 -1.65
N ALA A 314 -0.54 30.49 -2.30
CA ALA A 314 0.88 30.54 -2.01
C ALA A 314 1.14 30.88 -0.52
N GLN A 315 0.43 31.87 0.03
CA GLN A 315 0.52 32.23 1.44
C GLN A 315 0.05 31.08 2.35
N LYS A 316 -1.11 30.47 2.05
CA LYS A 316 -1.65 29.33 2.81
C LYS A 316 -0.70 28.13 2.83
N LEU A 317 -0.10 27.81 1.69
CA LEU A 317 0.80 26.66 1.54
C LEU A 317 2.24 26.96 1.96
N ASN A 318 2.53 28.20 2.39
CA ASN A 318 3.88 28.68 2.69
C ASN A 318 4.86 28.46 1.50
N ILE A 319 4.40 28.81 0.29
CA ILE A 319 5.17 28.70 -0.96
C ILE A 319 5.60 30.09 -1.41
N ASN A 320 6.91 30.33 -1.50
CA ASN A 320 7.46 31.52 -2.14
C ASN A 320 7.63 31.30 -3.65
N LEU A 321 6.75 31.91 -4.45
CA LEU A 321 6.71 31.72 -5.90
C LEU A 321 7.97 32.22 -6.63
N ASP A 322 8.56 33.33 -6.17
CA ASP A 322 9.77 33.89 -6.76
C ASP A 322 10.98 33.00 -6.48
N LYS A 323 11.09 32.50 -5.24
CA LYS A 323 12.10 31.50 -4.88
C LYS A 323 11.96 30.23 -5.72
N CYS A 324 10.74 29.69 -5.85
CA CYS A 324 10.51 28.51 -6.69
C CYS A 324 10.90 28.74 -8.15
N ARG A 325 10.64 29.94 -8.69
CA ARG A 325 11.03 30.31 -10.05
C ARG A 325 12.55 30.42 -10.20
N ALA A 326 13.23 31.06 -9.26
CA ALA A 326 14.69 31.17 -9.23
C ALA A 326 15.35 29.77 -9.17
N ASN A 327 14.86 28.92 -8.27
CA ASN A 327 15.34 27.54 -8.13
C ASN A 327 15.11 26.71 -9.39
N TRP A 328 13.96 26.87 -10.04
CA TRP A 328 13.65 26.22 -11.31
C TRP A 328 14.64 26.62 -12.42
N HIS A 329 14.95 27.92 -12.54
CA HIS A 329 15.96 28.40 -13.49
C HIS A 329 17.33 27.80 -13.22
N ALA A 330 17.77 27.78 -11.95
CA ALA A 330 19.04 27.18 -11.57
C ALA A 330 19.10 25.68 -11.90
N LEU A 331 18.07 24.91 -11.52
CA LEU A 331 18.02 23.46 -11.79
C LEU A 331 18.10 23.13 -13.28
N LYS A 332 17.52 23.95 -14.15
CA LYS A 332 17.59 23.75 -15.61
C LYS A 332 19.01 23.86 -16.16
N THR A 333 19.90 24.62 -15.55
CA THR A 333 21.26 24.87 -16.05
C THR A 333 22.32 23.97 -15.41
N MET A 334 21.99 23.21 -14.35
CA MET A 334 22.98 22.46 -13.57
C MET A 334 23.43 21.12 -14.17
N GLY A 335 22.81 20.62 -15.24
CA GLY A 335 23.27 19.39 -15.89
C GLY A 335 23.19 18.11 -15.02
N LEU A 336 22.16 17.98 -14.19
CA LEU A 336 22.07 16.98 -13.11
C LEU A 336 21.88 15.51 -13.55
N LYS A 337 21.70 15.25 -14.85
CA LYS A 337 21.24 13.95 -15.35
C LYS A 337 22.17 12.80 -14.92
N ASP A 338 23.46 12.92 -15.16
CA ASP A 338 24.42 11.84 -14.92
C ASP A 338 24.72 11.64 -13.43
N GLN A 339 24.71 12.72 -12.65
CA GLN A 339 24.84 12.68 -11.19
C GLN A 339 23.64 11.95 -10.57
N LEU A 340 22.41 12.33 -10.93
CA LEU A 340 21.20 11.67 -10.46
C LEU A 340 21.09 10.22 -10.95
N HIS A 341 21.54 9.94 -12.17
CA HIS A 341 21.55 8.57 -12.69
C HIS A 341 22.45 7.66 -11.86
N ARG A 342 23.67 8.08 -11.54
CA ARG A 342 24.58 7.35 -10.64
C ARG A 342 24.00 7.20 -9.24
N LEU A 343 23.46 8.29 -8.69
CA LEU A 343 22.86 8.32 -7.35
C LEU A 343 21.74 7.28 -7.18
N TYR A 344 20.89 7.10 -8.18
CA TYR A 344 19.75 6.17 -8.12
C TYR A 344 20.06 4.75 -8.63
N LEU A 345 21.17 4.54 -9.36
CA LEU A 345 21.64 3.21 -9.71
C LEU A 345 22.37 2.52 -8.56
N GLY A 346 23.13 3.26 -7.75
CA GLY A 346 23.93 2.70 -6.65
C GLY A 346 23.13 2.14 -5.46
N LYS A 347 21.80 2.07 -5.56
CA LYS A 347 20.94 1.59 -4.49
C LYS A 347 20.76 0.07 -4.59
N GLU A 348 21.54 -0.66 -3.83
CA GLU A 348 21.35 -2.10 -3.67
C GLU A 348 20.19 -2.38 -2.70
N TYR A 349 19.29 -3.26 -3.10
CA TYR A 349 18.26 -3.78 -2.22
C TYR A 349 18.62 -5.21 -1.85
N PRO A 350 18.76 -5.54 -0.56
CA PRO A 350 19.04 -6.91 -0.16
C PRO A 350 17.90 -7.81 -0.63
N ARG A 351 18.25 -8.93 -1.25
CA ARG A 351 17.27 -9.93 -1.68
C ARG A 351 16.55 -10.47 -0.45
N LYS A 352 15.23 -10.63 -0.54
CA LYS A 352 14.45 -11.22 0.54
C LYS A 352 14.64 -12.74 0.57
N ASN A 353 14.81 -13.30 1.77
CA ASN A 353 15.05 -14.74 1.93
C ASN A 353 13.83 -15.58 1.54
N PHE A 354 12.63 -15.12 1.89
CA PHE A 354 11.40 -15.85 1.65
C PHE A 354 10.78 -15.49 0.30
N VAL A 355 10.44 -16.52 -0.47
CA VAL A 355 9.90 -16.38 -1.83
C VAL A 355 8.63 -15.55 -1.89
N GLU A 356 7.80 -15.59 -0.84
CA GLU A 356 6.54 -14.83 -0.74
C GLU A 356 6.74 -13.32 -0.71
N GLN A 357 7.95 -12.89 -0.35
CA GLN A 357 8.38 -11.49 -0.33
C GLN A 357 9.10 -11.08 -1.64
N GLN A 358 9.33 -12.00 -2.57
CA GLN A 358 10.07 -11.78 -3.82
C GLN A 358 9.17 -11.37 -5.00
N LEU A 359 7.94 -10.89 -4.75
CA LEU A 359 7.01 -10.40 -5.80
C LEU A 359 7.69 -9.39 -6.74
N TYR A 360 8.50 -8.49 -6.18
CA TYR A 360 9.14 -7.40 -6.92
C TYR A 360 10.52 -7.75 -7.49
N ASP A 361 10.99 -9.00 -7.34
CA ASP A 361 12.27 -9.46 -7.90
C ASP A 361 12.19 -9.71 -9.43
N GLY A 362 11.00 -9.59 -10.03
CA GLY A 362 10.80 -9.71 -11.47
C GLY A 362 9.39 -10.18 -11.83
N PHE A 363 8.97 -9.92 -13.07
CA PHE A 363 7.69 -10.41 -13.59
C PHE A 363 7.75 -11.90 -13.92
N ALA A 364 6.63 -12.60 -13.78
CA ALA A 364 6.51 -13.99 -14.22
C ALA A 364 6.77 -14.12 -15.73
N PRO A 365 7.58 -15.10 -16.17
CA PRO A 365 7.70 -15.46 -17.59
C PRO A 365 6.34 -15.89 -18.17
N ASN A 366 6.10 -15.59 -19.45
CA ASN A 366 4.84 -15.99 -20.09
C ASN A 366 4.65 -17.51 -20.13
N SER A 367 5.73 -18.30 -20.18
CA SER A 367 5.69 -19.77 -20.10
C SER A 367 5.08 -20.26 -18.79
N ASP A 368 5.35 -19.57 -17.68
CA ASP A 368 4.89 -19.98 -16.35
C ASP A 368 3.43 -19.58 -16.10
N LYS A 369 2.90 -18.59 -16.83
CA LYS A 369 1.51 -18.12 -16.66
C LYS A 369 0.46 -19.18 -17.00
N LEU A 370 0.74 -20.08 -17.94
CA LEU A 370 -0.15 -21.20 -18.27
C LEU A 370 -0.27 -22.18 -17.09
N ASN A 371 0.84 -22.40 -16.37
CA ASN A 371 0.86 -23.24 -15.19
C ASN A 371 0.01 -22.65 -14.06
N PHE A 372 -0.04 -21.33 -13.94
CA PHE A 372 -0.83 -20.64 -12.91
C PHE A 372 -2.33 -20.91 -13.07
N GLU A 373 -2.84 -20.90 -14.30
CA GLU A 373 -4.24 -21.20 -14.58
C GLU A 373 -4.57 -22.68 -14.34
N ALA A 374 -3.69 -23.59 -14.73
CA ALA A 374 -3.84 -25.01 -14.44
C ALA A 374 -3.92 -25.27 -12.93
N ILE A 375 -3.02 -24.67 -12.14
CA ILE A 375 -3.01 -24.81 -10.67
C ILE A 375 -4.31 -24.33 -10.04
N ARG A 376 -4.84 -23.18 -10.49
CA ARG A 376 -6.09 -22.63 -9.95
C ARG A 376 -7.32 -23.46 -10.34
N SER A 377 -7.28 -24.12 -11.50
CA SER A 377 -8.37 -24.97 -11.99
C SER A 377 -8.40 -26.34 -11.32
N ASP A 378 -7.24 -26.80 -10.82
CA ASP A 378 -7.07 -28.14 -10.25
C ASP A 378 -7.18 -28.20 -8.71
N ALA A 379 -7.83 -27.20 -8.11
CA ALA A 379 -7.94 -27.08 -6.65
C ALA A 379 -8.68 -28.26 -5.98
N GLU A 380 -9.46 -29.04 -6.74
CA GLU A 380 -10.20 -30.20 -6.24
C GLU A 380 -9.41 -31.53 -6.31
N ASN A 381 -8.43 -31.70 -7.19
CA ASN A 381 -7.79 -33.02 -7.38
C ASN A 381 -6.45 -33.21 -6.66
N PHE A 382 -6.04 -32.28 -5.80
CA PHE A 382 -4.90 -32.43 -4.87
C PHE A 382 -3.54 -32.76 -5.52
N ILE A 383 -3.47 -32.72 -6.85
CA ILE A 383 -2.29 -33.03 -7.63
C ILE A 383 -1.91 -31.72 -8.29
N ALA A 384 -0.99 -30.97 -7.69
CA ALA A 384 -0.06 -30.27 -8.56
C ALA A 384 0.47 -31.35 -9.51
N PRO A 385 0.33 -31.24 -10.85
CA PRO A 385 0.89 -32.23 -11.74
C PRO A 385 2.31 -32.51 -11.24
N ALA A 386 2.67 -33.78 -11.06
CA ALA A 386 4.01 -34.18 -10.61
C ALA A 386 5.16 -33.67 -11.51
N THR A 387 4.83 -32.80 -12.48
CA THR A 387 5.54 -32.32 -13.65
C THR A 387 5.20 -30.86 -13.99
N VAL A 388 4.76 -30.00 -13.06
CA VAL A 388 4.74 -28.55 -13.36
C VAL A 388 6.17 -28.00 -13.29
N ASN A 389 6.76 -27.79 -14.46
CA ASN A 389 8.09 -27.20 -14.55
C ASN A 389 7.97 -25.67 -14.65
N PHE A 390 8.40 -24.97 -13.60
CA PHE A 390 8.53 -23.51 -13.61
C PHE A 390 9.91 -23.11 -14.12
N SER A 391 9.95 -22.20 -15.07
CA SER A 391 11.21 -21.59 -15.51
C SER A 391 11.80 -20.68 -14.44
N ASP A 392 10.94 -20.00 -13.67
CA ASP A 392 11.36 -19.17 -12.55
C ASP A 392 11.33 -19.97 -11.23
N PRO A 393 12.48 -20.12 -10.54
CA PRO A 393 12.59 -20.95 -9.33
C PRO A 393 11.72 -20.44 -8.17
N ARG A 394 11.30 -19.17 -8.19
CA ARG A 394 10.39 -18.62 -7.18
C ARG A 394 9.07 -19.39 -7.17
N TYR A 395 8.48 -19.66 -8.32
CA TYR A 395 7.18 -20.32 -8.36
C TYR A 395 7.25 -21.80 -7.94
N LYS A 396 8.40 -22.45 -8.11
CA LYS A 396 8.63 -23.79 -7.58
C LYS A 396 8.56 -23.82 -6.05
N GLN A 397 9.30 -22.93 -5.38
CA GLN A 397 9.25 -22.84 -3.92
C GLN A 397 7.87 -22.35 -3.42
N LEU A 398 7.27 -21.39 -4.14
CA LEU A 398 5.94 -20.88 -3.80
C LEU A 398 4.89 -21.98 -3.85
N MET A 399 5.02 -22.93 -4.79
CA MET A 399 4.12 -24.08 -4.91
C MET A 399 4.24 -25.05 -3.74
N ILE A 400 5.45 -25.26 -3.22
CA ILE A 400 5.66 -26.03 -2.00
C ILE A 400 4.95 -25.33 -0.82
N ASN A 401 5.15 -24.02 -0.64
CA ASN A 401 4.51 -23.26 0.45
C ASN A 401 2.97 -23.28 0.33
N TYR A 402 2.44 -23.16 -0.89
CA TYR A 402 1.01 -23.22 -1.17
C TYR A 402 0.42 -24.59 -0.82
N ARG A 403 1.03 -25.68 -1.30
CA ARG A 403 0.63 -27.06 -0.97
C ARG A 403 0.76 -27.33 0.53
N ALA A 404 1.81 -26.86 1.18
CA ALA A 404 2.01 -27.08 2.60
C ALA A 404 0.89 -26.47 3.47
N ARG A 405 0.35 -25.32 3.07
CA ARG A 405 -0.72 -24.63 3.80
C ARG A 405 -2.11 -25.17 3.52
N PHE A 406 -2.40 -25.54 2.28
CA PHE A 406 -3.76 -25.85 1.85
C PHE A 406 -3.98 -27.33 1.52
N PHE A 407 -2.91 -28.05 1.21
CA PHE A 407 -2.92 -29.45 0.77
C PHE A 407 -1.76 -30.27 1.39
N PRO A 408 -1.57 -30.26 2.72
CA PRO A 408 -0.36 -30.81 3.37
C PRO A 408 -0.15 -32.31 3.14
N THR A 409 -1.20 -33.06 2.82
CA THR A 409 -1.15 -34.49 2.45
C THR A 409 -0.50 -34.72 1.09
N SER A 410 -0.44 -33.69 0.23
CA SER A 410 0.19 -33.80 -1.09
C SER A 410 1.72 -33.76 -1.03
N LEU A 411 2.32 -33.28 0.07
CA LEU A 411 3.78 -33.11 0.17
C LEU A 411 4.52 -34.45 0.29
N SER A 412 5.68 -34.54 -0.34
CA SER A 412 6.65 -35.60 -0.04
C SER A 412 7.25 -35.44 1.37
N SER A 413 7.92 -36.47 1.87
CA SER A 413 8.61 -36.41 3.17
C SER A 413 9.66 -35.29 3.21
N ASP A 414 10.43 -35.13 2.13
CA ASP A 414 11.47 -34.09 2.03
C ASP A 414 10.86 -32.69 1.97
N GLU A 415 9.82 -32.49 1.16
CA GLU A 415 9.10 -31.22 1.07
C GLU A 415 8.49 -30.83 2.43
N ARG A 416 7.96 -31.81 3.16
CA ARG A 416 7.42 -31.60 4.50
C ARG A 416 8.50 -31.23 5.50
N SER A 417 9.66 -31.89 5.46
CA SER A 417 10.79 -31.56 6.34
C SER A 417 11.25 -30.12 6.11
N ILE A 418 11.50 -29.75 4.86
CA ILE A 418 11.92 -28.39 4.48
C ILE A 418 10.89 -27.35 4.95
N TRP A 419 9.59 -27.63 4.75
CA TRP A 419 8.53 -26.73 5.19
C TRP A 419 8.50 -26.53 6.71
N LEU A 420 8.70 -27.60 7.49
CA LEU A 420 8.73 -27.51 8.95
C LEU A 420 9.94 -26.74 9.46
N ASP A 421 11.10 -26.92 8.84
CA ASP A 421 12.32 -26.15 9.15
C ASP A 421 12.10 -24.65 8.87
N ASP A 422 11.50 -24.32 7.72
CA ASP A 422 11.12 -22.94 7.38
C ASP A 422 10.14 -22.34 8.39
N CYS A 423 9.12 -23.10 8.82
CA CYS A 423 8.17 -22.65 9.83
C CYS A 423 8.86 -22.39 11.16
N SER A 424 9.71 -23.31 11.61
CA SER A 424 10.49 -23.17 12.83
C SER A 424 11.38 -21.92 12.78
N PHE A 425 12.10 -21.73 11.67
CA PHE A 425 12.95 -20.55 11.47
C PHE A 425 12.15 -19.24 11.49
N ARG A 426 10.98 -19.17 10.84
CA ARG A 426 10.08 -18.00 10.89
C ARG A 426 9.61 -17.68 12.32
N LEU A 427 9.22 -18.71 13.06
CA LEU A 427 8.58 -18.55 14.36
C LEU A 427 9.58 -18.38 15.52
N THR A 428 10.87 -18.65 15.32
CA THR A 428 11.87 -18.60 16.41
C THR A 428 13.05 -17.67 16.14
N SER A 429 13.46 -17.46 14.89
CA SER A 429 14.65 -16.66 14.59
C SER A 429 14.31 -15.20 14.28
N LYS A 430 15.02 -14.27 14.93
CA LYS A 430 14.94 -12.84 14.63
C LYS A 430 15.43 -12.49 13.23
N ASP A 431 16.32 -13.31 12.66
CA ASP A 431 16.86 -13.12 11.31
C ASP A 431 15.82 -13.42 10.21
N SER A 432 14.71 -14.06 10.56
CA SER A 432 13.62 -14.31 9.62
C SER A 432 12.90 -13.03 9.19
N ASN A 433 12.94 -11.97 10.00
CA ASN A 433 12.12 -10.76 9.88
C ASN A 433 10.59 -11.02 9.96
N TYR A 434 10.17 -12.21 10.41
CA TYR A 434 8.80 -12.50 10.83
C TYR A 434 8.68 -12.27 12.34
N LEU A 435 7.45 -12.13 12.82
CA LEU A 435 7.17 -12.05 14.25
C LEU A 435 7.43 -13.42 14.89
N THR A 436 8.43 -13.49 15.77
CA THR A 436 8.74 -14.73 16.51
C THR A 436 7.78 -14.93 17.67
N ILE A 437 7.69 -16.17 18.17
CA ILE A 437 6.85 -16.50 19.33
C ILE A 437 7.27 -15.74 20.59
N GLN A 438 8.59 -15.53 20.77
CA GLN A 438 9.11 -14.75 21.87
C GLN A 438 8.68 -13.27 21.76
N GLN A 439 8.75 -12.68 20.57
CA GLN A 439 8.33 -11.30 20.34
C GLN A 439 6.82 -11.14 20.52
N PHE A 440 6.04 -12.06 19.96
CA PHE A 440 4.59 -12.12 20.10
C PHE A 440 4.16 -12.16 21.57
N ASN A 441 4.74 -13.06 22.37
CA ASN A 441 4.43 -13.19 23.80
C ASN A 441 4.84 -11.93 24.59
N SER A 442 6.01 -11.36 24.30
CA SER A 442 6.46 -10.11 24.94
C SER A 442 5.53 -8.94 24.63
N GLU A 443 5.10 -8.77 23.38
CA GLU A 443 4.18 -7.72 22.97
C GLU A 443 2.81 -7.87 23.66
N ILE A 444 2.30 -9.11 23.80
CA ILE A 444 1.07 -9.37 24.56
C ILE A 444 1.21 -8.94 26.02
N ILE A 445 2.33 -9.25 26.67
CA ILE A 445 2.60 -8.86 28.07
C ILE A 445 2.67 -7.33 28.18
N GLU A 446 3.37 -6.66 27.28
CA GLU A 446 3.47 -5.19 27.23
C GLU A 446 2.09 -4.54 27.07
N LEU A 447 1.27 -5.03 26.14
CA LEU A 447 -0.08 -4.53 25.91
C LEU A 447 -1.02 -4.81 27.09
N SER A 448 -0.87 -5.97 27.74
CA SER A 448 -1.67 -6.33 28.92
C SER A 448 -1.37 -5.43 30.12
N ASN A 449 -0.12 -4.97 30.26
CA ASN A 449 0.32 -4.09 31.33
C ASN A 449 0.02 -2.60 31.06
N ALA A 450 -0.51 -2.24 29.88
CA ALA A 450 -0.85 -0.86 29.57
C ALA A 450 -2.04 -0.38 30.42
N LYS A 451 -1.93 0.84 30.99
CA LYS A 451 -2.86 1.39 32.02
C LYS A 451 -4.33 1.52 31.60
N ASN A 452 -4.67 1.32 30.32
CA ASN A 452 -6.00 1.56 29.75
C ASN A 452 -6.54 0.37 28.94
N CYS A 453 -6.17 -0.87 29.26
CA CYS A 453 -6.72 -2.05 28.58
C CYS A 453 -8.18 -2.29 28.99
N SER A 454 -9.11 -2.17 28.04
CA SER A 454 -10.53 -2.47 28.27
C SER A 454 -10.77 -3.98 28.48
N GLU A 455 -11.91 -4.38 29.07
CA GLU A 455 -12.23 -5.80 29.24
C GLU A 455 -12.25 -6.58 27.91
N GLN A 456 -12.75 -5.95 26.84
CA GLN A 456 -12.76 -6.55 25.51
C GLN A 456 -11.34 -6.78 24.98
N GLN A 457 -10.46 -5.80 25.16
CA GLN A 457 -9.06 -5.90 24.79
C GLN A 457 -8.32 -6.95 25.63
N ALA A 458 -8.59 -7.04 26.93
CA ALA A 458 -8.02 -8.06 27.79
C ALA A 458 -8.42 -9.47 27.34
N ARG A 459 -9.70 -9.69 26.98
CA ARG A 459 -10.16 -10.96 26.39
C ARG A 459 -9.47 -11.27 25.06
N LEU A 460 -9.30 -10.26 24.21
CA LEU A 460 -8.57 -10.40 22.94
C LEU A 460 -7.12 -10.85 23.17
N LEU A 461 -6.43 -10.26 24.15
CA LEU A 461 -5.06 -10.65 24.49
C LEU A 461 -4.98 -12.08 25.07
N CYS A 462 -5.99 -12.52 25.83
CA CYS A 462 -6.10 -13.91 26.26
C CYS A 462 -6.26 -14.85 25.06
N ASP A 463 -7.14 -14.52 24.10
CA ASP A 463 -7.28 -15.29 22.86
C ASP A 463 -5.94 -15.37 22.10
N LEU A 464 -5.20 -14.27 21.98
CA LEU A 464 -3.89 -14.27 21.34
C LEU A 464 -2.88 -15.17 22.08
N THR A 465 -2.90 -15.17 23.41
CA THR A 465 -2.05 -16.06 24.23
C THR A 465 -2.33 -17.53 23.91
N ASP A 466 -3.61 -17.91 23.80
CA ASP A 466 -3.98 -19.28 23.47
C ASP A 466 -3.68 -19.64 22.01
N TRP A 467 -3.74 -18.67 21.10
CA TRP A 467 -3.27 -18.86 19.72
C TRP A 467 -1.77 -19.16 19.68
N GLY A 468 -0.96 -18.39 20.42
CA GLY A 468 0.48 -18.61 20.55
C GLY A 468 0.82 -20.01 21.05
N LYS A 469 0.12 -20.49 22.10
CA LYS A 469 0.26 -21.86 22.62
C LYS A 469 -0.06 -22.92 21.56
N LYS A 470 -1.19 -22.77 20.85
CA LYS A 470 -1.60 -23.67 19.77
C LYS A 470 -0.50 -23.77 18.70
N VAL A 471 0.04 -22.63 18.27
CA VAL A 471 1.13 -22.58 17.27
C VAL A 471 2.39 -23.26 17.81
N ALA A 472 2.79 -22.97 19.05
CA ALA A 472 3.95 -23.61 19.68
C ALA A 472 3.83 -25.13 19.72
N THR A 473 2.67 -25.64 20.15
CA THR A 473 2.39 -27.08 20.20
C THR A 473 2.42 -27.70 18.81
N LYS A 474 1.83 -27.05 17.81
CA LYS A 474 1.79 -27.56 16.43
C LYS A 474 3.18 -27.76 15.83
N TYR A 475 4.11 -26.84 16.12
CA TYR A 475 5.46 -26.83 15.55
C TYR A 475 6.55 -27.30 16.53
N ASN A 476 6.17 -27.87 17.69
CA ASN A 476 7.09 -28.31 18.75
C ASN A 476 8.11 -27.22 19.16
N LEU A 477 7.66 -25.98 19.30
CA LEU A 477 8.50 -24.84 19.64
C LEU A 477 8.60 -24.65 21.16
N PRO A 478 9.73 -24.10 21.67
CA PRO A 478 9.82 -23.67 23.05
C PRO A 478 8.84 -22.50 23.29
N THR A 479 7.96 -22.65 24.28
CA THR A 479 6.99 -21.63 24.72
C THR A 479 7.58 -20.63 25.70
#